data_AF-I0AY28-F1
#
_entry.id   AF-I0AY28-F1
#
_cell.length_a   1.000
_cell.length_b   1.000
_cell.length_c   1.000
_cell.angle_alpha   90.00
_cell.angle_beta   90.00
_cell.angle_gamma   90.00
#
_symmetry.space_group_name_H-M   'P 1'
#
loop_
_entity.id
_entity.type
_entity.pdbx_description
1 polymer ?
#
loop_
_entity_poly.entity_id
_entity_poly.type
_entity_poly.pdbx_seq_one_letter_code
_entity_poly.pdbx_strand_id
1 'polypeptide(L)'
;GDLFCKALKTYNMLCFGIYRLRDAHLSTPSQCTKRYVITNPPYEFELVPTDLIFCLMQFDHNAGQSRASLSHSSHSSQSSSKKSSSVHSIPSTANRQNRPKSRESRDKQKYVQEERL
;
A
#
# COMPACT_ATOMS: atom_id res chain seq x y z
N GLY A 1 10.85 -4.04 -17.50
CA GLY A 1 9.90 -4.99 -16.90
C GLY A 1 10.24 -5.26 -15.45
N ASP A 2 11.51 -5.56 -15.18
CA ASP A 2 12.04 -5.89 -13.85
C ASP A 2 11.67 -4.88 -12.76
N LEU A 3 11.77 -3.58 -13.07
CA LEU A 3 11.38 -2.53 -12.13
C LEU A 3 9.92 -2.65 -11.69
N PHE A 4 9.00 -2.85 -12.64
CA PHE A 4 7.58 -3.06 -12.35
C PHE A 4 7.37 -4.27 -11.43
N CYS A 5 7.98 -5.42 -11.79
CA CYS A 5 7.85 -6.64 -11.01
C CYS A 5 8.40 -6.48 -9.59
N LYS A 6 9.55 -5.82 -9.43
CA LYS A 6 10.18 -5.58 -8.13
C LYS A 6 9.37 -4.59 -7.29
N ALA A 7 8.96 -3.47 -7.88
CA ALA A 7 8.18 -2.44 -7.20
C ALA A 7 6.83 -2.98 -6.69
N LEU A 8 6.15 -3.76 -7.52
CA LEU A 8 4.87 -4.36 -7.17
C LEU A 8 5.03 -5.43 -6.07
N LYS A 9 6.04 -6.31 -6.17
CA LYS A 9 6.24 -7.40 -5.20
C LYS A 9 6.75 -6.91 -3.84
N THR A 10 7.62 -5.91 -3.82
CA THR A 10 8.30 -5.48 -2.59
C THR A 10 7.55 -4.35 -1.89
N TYR A 11 6.95 -3.43 -2.64
CA TYR A 11 6.39 -2.20 -2.10
C TYR A 11 4.89 -2.03 -2.38
N ASN A 12 4.25 -3.01 -3.04
CA ASN A 12 2.89 -2.89 -3.56
C ASN A 12 2.71 -1.62 -4.43
N MET A 13 3.77 -1.22 -5.14
CA MET A 13 3.77 -0.02 -5.97
C MET A 13 3.49 -0.38 -7.42
N LEU A 14 2.39 0.15 -7.96
CA LEU A 14 2.04 -0.05 -9.36
C LEU A 14 2.71 1.02 -10.22
N CYS A 15 3.75 0.67 -10.97
CA CYS A 15 4.35 1.54 -11.98
C CYS A 15 3.52 1.50 -13.28
N PHE A 16 3.04 2.63 -13.79
CA PHE A 16 2.14 2.66 -14.95
C PHE A 16 2.59 3.59 -16.10
N GLY A 17 3.69 4.32 -15.92
CA GLY A 17 4.24 5.15 -16.98
C GLY A 17 5.61 5.72 -16.63
N ILE A 18 6.28 6.26 -17.64
CA ILE A 18 7.58 6.90 -17.54
C ILE A 18 7.44 8.37 -17.95
N TYR A 19 8.07 9.25 -17.18
CA TYR A 19 8.18 10.68 -17.45
C TYR A 19 9.63 11.01 -17.82
N ARG A 20 9.94 10.90 -19.11
CA ARG A 20 11.30 10.91 -19.66
C ARG A 20 11.70 12.28 -20.15
N LEU A 21 12.95 12.69 -19.94
CA LEU A 21 13.50 13.90 -20.55
C LEU A 21 13.45 13.80 -22.08
N ARG A 22 13.00 14.87 -22.74
CA ARG A 22 12.94 14.94 -24.20
C ARG A 22 14.28 14.59 -24.84
N ASP A 23 15.36 15.04 -24.21
CA ASP A 23 16.71 14.99 -24.78
C ASP A 23 17.56 13.86 -24.18
N ALA A 24 16.96 12.86 -23.52
CA ALA A 24 17.69 11.82 -22.78
C ALA A 24 18.62 10.94 -23.63
N HIS A 25 18.39 10.88 -24.94
CA HIS A 25 19.16 10.06 -25.88
C HIS A 25 20.17 10.89 -26.69
N LEU A 26 20.26 12.21 -26.47
CA LEU A 26 21.26 13.03 -27.14
C LEU A 26 22.62 12.90 -26.43
N SER A 27 23.68 12.78 -27.21
CA SER A 27 25.06 12.65 -26.70
C SER A 27 25.56 13.90 -25.99
N THR A 28 25.02 15.08 -26.31
CA THR A 28 25.41 16.35 -25.69
C THR A 28 24.49 16.65 -24.51
N PRO A 29 25.02 16.95 -23.32
CA PRO A 29 24.21 17.35 -22.18
C PRO A 29 23.33 18.55 -22.51
N SER A 30 22.01 18.38 -22.43
CA SER A 30 21.03 19.45 -22.65
C SER A 30 20.60 20.06 -21.31
N GLN A 31 20.40 21.37 -21.27
CA GLN A 31 19.76 22.05 -20.13
C GLN A 31 18.23 21.97 -20.19
N CYS A 32 17.67 21.36 -21.23
CA CYS A 32 16.23 21.18 -21.37
C CYS A 32 15.69 20.26 -20.29
N THR A 33 14.76 20.76 -19.48
CA THR A 33 14.08 19.99 -18.43
C THR A 33 12.71 19.47 -18.88
N LYS A 34 12.32 19.71 -20.13
CA LYS A 34 11.02 19.25 -20.67
C LYS A 34 11.01 17.72 -20.76
N ARG A 35 9.88 17.15 -20.35
CA ARG A 35 9.68 15.70 -20.31
C ARG A 35 8.41 15.33 -21.07
N TYR A 36 8.44 14.16 -21.71
CA TYR A 36 7.27 13.55 -22.34
C TYR A 36 6.84 12.32 -21.56
N VAL A 37 5.60 11.87 -21.79
CA VAL A 37 5.01 10.73 -21.11
C VAL A 37 5.04 9.51 -22.03
N ILE A 38 5.47 8.38 -21.48
CA ILE A 38 5.36 7.07 -22.10
C ILE A 38 4.41 6.25 -21.22
N THR A 39 3.23 5.92 -21.74
CA THR A 39 2.24 5.09 -21.05
C THR A 39 2.49 3.63 -21.41
N ASN A 40 2.40 2.74 -20.41
CA ASN A 40 2.50 1.29 -20.60
C ASN A 40 3.71 0.85 -21.47
N PRO A 41 4.95 1.20 -21.10
CA PRO A 41 6.13 0.79 -21.86
C PRO A 41 6.22 -0.75 -21.95
N PRO A 42 6.75 -1.31 -23.06
CA PRO A 42 6.98 -2.75 -23.20
C PRO A 42 7.84 -3.34 -22.07
N TYR A 43 7.79 -4.67 -21.90
CA TYR A 43 8.57 -5.33 -20.86
C TYR A 43 10.08 -5.08 -21.01
N GLU A 44 10.60 -5.13 -22.22
CA GLU A 44 12.04 -4.95 -22.51
C GLU A 44 12.43 -3.47 -22.72
N PHE A 45 11.56 -2.53 -22.35
CA PHE A 45 11.85 -1.11 -22.51
C PHE A 45 13.04 -0.67 -21.64
N GLU A 46 14.05 -0.09 -22.28
CA GLU A 46 15.25 0.39 -21.61
C GLU A 46 14.97 1.65 -20.80
N LEU A 47 15.36 1.62 -19.53
CA LEU A 47 15.31 2.77 -18.64
C LEU A 47 16.59 3.58 -18.77
N VAL A 48 16.44 4.90 -18.73
CA VAL A 48 17.59 5.81 -18.60
C VAL A 48 17.64 6.34 -17.16
N PRO A 49 18.83 6.68 -16.62
CA PRO A 49 18.97 7.11 -15.22
C PRO A 49 18.14 8.34 -14.85
N THR A 50 17.80 9.18 -15.84
CA THR A 50 17.01 10.40 -15.63
C THR A 50 15.50 10.17 -15.60
N ASP A 51 15.04 8.95 -15.81
CA ASP A 51 13.61 8.63 -15.83
C ASP A 51 12.98 8.85 -14.47
N LEU A 52 11.80 9.47 -14.50
CA LEU A 52 10.89 9.51 -13.37
C LEU A 52 9.73 8.56 -13.67
N ILE A 53 9.26 7.84 -12.65
CA ILE A 53 8.28 6.78 -12.82
C ILE A 53 6.96 7.23 -12.22
N PHE A 54 5.90 7.20 -13.03
CA PHE A 54 4.55 7.32 -12.51
C PHE A 54 4.18 6.03 -11.80
N CYS A 55 3.80 6.14 -10.52
CA CYS A 55 3.40 5.00 -9.73
C CYS A 55 2.25 5.33 -8.78
N LEU A 56 1.45 4.31 -8.47
CA LEU A 56 0.50 4.35 -7.36
C LEU A 56 1.18 3.72 -6.15
N MET A 57 1.25 4.50 -5.07
CA MET A 57 1.68 4.00 -3.76
C MET A 57 0.45 3.67 -2.92
N GLN A 58 0.50 2.55 -2.21
CA GLN A 58 -0.54 2.23 -1.24
C GLN A 58 -0.51 3.24 -0.09
N PHE A 59 -1.68 3.71 0.34
CA PHE A 59 -1.79 4.52 1.55
C PHE A 59 -1.53 3.65 2.78
N ASP A 60 -0.63 4.09 3.66
CA ASP A 60 -0.38 3.46 4.96
C ASP A 60 -0.99 4.32 6.07
N HIS A 61 -2.10 3.85 6.64
CA HIS A 61 -2.79 4.53 7.74
C HIS A 61 -1.96 4.55 9.04
N ASN A 62 -1.04 3.60 9.22
CA ASN A 62 -0.24 3.45 10.44
C ASN A 62 1.12 4.18 10.35
N ALA A 63 1.63 4.48 9.15
CA ALA A 63 2.91 5.19 8.97
C ALA A 63 2.97 6.56 9.67
N GLY A 64 1.83 7.26 9.80
CA GLY A 64 1.72 8.51 10.55
C GLY A 64 1.69 8.34 12.07
N GLN A 65 1.24 7.19 12.57
CA GLN A 65 1.12 6.89 14.00
C GLN A 65 2.40 6.25 14.57
N SER A 66 3.17 5.53 13.74
CA SER A 66 4.44 4.90 14.12
C SER A 66 5.54 5.87 14.54
N ARG A 67 5.36 7.18 14.36
CA ARG A 67 6.31 8.21 14.84
C ARG A 67 6.20 8.49 16.35
N ALA A 68 5.14 8.01 17.03
CA ALA A 68 4.89 8.35 18.44
C ALA A 68 5.32 7.26 19.46
N SER A 69 5.76 6.08 19.03
CA SER A 69 6.18 4.98 19.92
C SER A 69 7.69 4.74 19.88
N LEU A 70 8.47 5.78 20.18
CA LEU A 70 9.84 5.65 20.68
C LEU A 70 9.79 5.62 22.22
N SER A 71 9.11 4.63 22.80
CA SER A 71 9.23 4.36 24.23
C SER A 71 10.47 3.51 24.48
N HIS A 72 11.46 4.13 25.12
CA HIS A 72 12.70 3.54 25.61
C HIS A 72 12.45 2.24 26.39
N SER A 73 12.77 1.07 25.84
CA SER A 73 12.93 -0.15 26.63
C SER A 73 14.40 -0.31 27.01
N SER A 74 14.82 0.43 28.05
CA SER A 74 16.13 0.32 28.66
C SER A 74 16.05 -0.53 29.94
N HIS A 75 16.73 -1.69 29.90
CA HIS A 75 17.28 -2.48 31.02
C HIS A 75 16.34 -3.23 31.99
N SER A 76 16.41 -4.57 31.99
CA SER A 76 17.15 -5.30 33.06
C SER A 76 17.34 -6.78 32.71
N SER A 77 18.59 -7.24 32.81
CA SER A 77 18.98 -8.65 32.85
C SER A 77 19.18 -9.04 34.30
N GLN A 78 18.33 -9.92 34.84
CA GLN A 78 18.60 -10.66 36.08
C GLN A 78 17.99 -12.05 35.99
N SER A 79 18.87 -13.05 36.02
CA SER A 79 18.56 -14.46 36.22
C SER A 79 18.10 -14.74 37.65
N SER A 80 17.03 -15.51 37.87
CA SER A 80 16.97 -16.54 38.91
C SER A 80 15.69 -17.40 38.80
N SER A 81 15.89 -18.70 38.92
CA SER A 81 14.90 -19.77 38.90
C SER A 81 14.06 -19.82 40.18
N LYS A 82 12.75 -20.14 40.08
CA LYS A 82 12.02 -21.06 40.99
C LYS A 82 10.58 -21.30 40.50
N LYS A 83 10.27 -22.59 40.36
CA LYS A 83 8.94 -23.20 40.21
C LYS A 83 7.99 -22.71 41.30
N SER A 84 6.80 -22.25 40.94
CA SER A 84 5.65 -22.16 41.87
C SER A 84 4.41 -22.72 41.20
N SER A 85 3.79 -23.66 41.91
CA SER A 85 2.58 -24.39 41.57
C SER A 85 1.31 -23.63 41.91
N SER A 86 0.23 -23.93 41.18
CA SER A 86 -1.11 -24.30 41.69
C SER A 86 -2.33 -23.50 41.17
N VAL A 87 -3.19 -24.26 40.45
CA VAL A 87 -4.66 -24.42 40.46
C VAL A 87 -5.63 -23.22 40.31
N HIS A 88 -6.53 -23.35 39.32
CA HIS A 88 -7.89 -22.76 39.06
C HIS A 88 -7.97 -22.06 37.68
N SER A 89 -8.85 -22.33 36.69
CA SER A 89 -9.92 -23.31 36.41
C SER A 89 -10.28 -23.23 34.90
N ILE A 90 -10.92 -24.29 34.40
CA ILE A 90 -11.44 -24.61 33.04
C ILE A 90 -12.21 -23.46 32.30
N PRO A 91 -12.16 -23.37 30.95
CA PRO A 91 -12.96 -22.43 30.17
C PRO A 91 -14.45 -22.84 30.12
N SER A 92 -15.33 -22.00 30.64
CA SER A 92 -16.78 -22.20 30.52
C SER A 92 -17.27 -21.89 29.11
N THR A 93 -17.68 -22.94 28.42
CA THR A 93 -18.52 -22.93 27.23
C THR A 93 -19.89 -22.29 27.50
N ALA A 94 -20.46 -21.70 26.44
CA ALA A 94 -21.89 -21.53 26.14
C ALA A 94 -22.58 -20.18 26.44
N ASN A 95 -23.35 -19.78 25.42
CA ASN A 95 -24.53 -18.90 25.41
C ASN A 95 -24.36 -17.38 25.45
N ARG A 96 -24.30 -16.78 24.25
CA ARG A 96 -25.22 -15.67 23.91
C ARG A 96 -25.96 -15.95 22.59
N GLN A 97 -27.16 -16.50 22.77
CA GLN A 97 -28.27 -16.46 21.83
C GLN A 97 -28.60 -14.99 21.46
N ASN A 98 -29.11 -14.77 20.25
CA ASN A 98 -29.78 -13.57 19.73
C ASN A 98 -28.92 -12.38 19.24
N ARG A 99 -28.67 -12.36 17.92
CA ARG A 99 -28.89 -11.14 17.12
C ARG A 99 -29.40 -11.51 15.71
N PRO A 100 -30.62 -11.08 15.33
CA PRO A 100 -31.22 -11.43 14.05
C PRO A 100 -30.54 -10.72 12.87
N LYS A 101 -30.44 -11.44 11.74
CA LYS A 101 -30.08 -10.91 10.42
C LYS A 101 -31.22 -10.02 9.91
N SER A 102 -30.99 -8.72 9.72
CA SER A 102 -31.79 -7.92 8.79
C SER A 102 -30.90 -7.49 7.62
N ARG A 103 -31.27 -8.00 6.45
CA ARG A 103 -30.71 -7.68 5.15
C ARG A 103 -31.57 -6.55 4.60
N GLU A 104 -31.10 -5.30 4.67
CA GLU A 104 -31.80 -4.19 4.04
C GLU A 104 -31.51 -4.18 2.54
N SER A 105 -32.58 -4.30 1.76
CA SER A 105 -32.61 -4.14 0.32
C SER A 105 -32.38 -2.68 -0.02
N ARG A 106 -31.23 -2.35 -0.60
CA ARG A 106 -30.97 -0.98 -1.08
C ARG A 106 -31.84 -0.71 -2.30
N ASP A 107 -32.74 0.25 -2.15
CA ASP A 107 -33.68 0.70 -3.16
C ASP A 107 -33.02 1.06 -4.49
N LYS A 108 -33.70 0.65 -5.56
CA LYS A 108 -33.37 0.98 -6.95
C LYS A 108 -33.60 2.47 -7.19
N GLN A 109 -32.54 3.28 -7.19
CA GLN A 109 -32.61 4.62 -7.77
C GLN A 109 -32.72 4.49 -9.29
N LYS A 110 -33.87 4.91 -9.83
CA LYS A 110 -34.15 4.97 -11.26
C LYS A 110 -33.31 6.07 -11.91
N TYR A 111 -32.67 5.74 -13.03
CA TYR A 111 -32.16 6.73 -13.99
C TYR A 111 -33.34 7.54 -14.54
N VAL A 112 -33.31 8.85 -14.36
CA VAL A 112 -34.12 9.77 -15.16
C VAL A 112 -33.33 10.04 -16.43
N GLN A 113 -33.77 9.41 -17.51
CA GLN A 113 -33.31 9.68 -18.86
C GLN A 113 -34.09 10.91 -19.33
N GLU A 114 -33.45 12.08 -19.27
CA GLU A 114 -33.99 13.31 -19.82
C GLU A 114 -33.79 13.25 -21.34
N GLU A 115 -34.80 12.74 -22.03
CA GLU A 115 -35.00 12.96 -23.47
C GLU A 115 -36.00 14.10 -23.67
N ARG A 116 -35.82 14.78 -24.81
CA ARG A 116 -36.65 15.81 -25.46
C ARG A 116 -36.24 17.25 -25.11
N LEU A 117 -36.10 18.17 -26.06
CA LEU A 117 -36.36 18.20 -27.51
C LEU A 117 -35.55 19.39 -28.08
#